data_AF-A0A3D9CLJ6-F1
#
_entry.id   AF-A0A3D9CLJ6-F1
#
_cell.length_a   1.000
_cell.length_b   1.000
_cell.length_c   1.000
_cell.angle_alpha   90.00
_cell.angle_beta   90.00
_cell.angle_gamma   90.00
#
_symmetry.space_group_name_H-M   'P 1'
#
loop_
_entity.id
_entity.type
_entity.pdbx_description
1 polymer ?
#
loop_
_entity_poly.entity_id
_entity_poly.type
_entity_poly.pdbx_seq_one_letter_code
_entity_poly.pdbx_strand_id
1 'polypeptide(L)'
;MKGREFEKGAVYVQPGNEVFSELKLYMKEVSTITAKAPAKPFLYAQNQVIGAIAKVGKGTVFALGDPWCYNEYIDGKKLTEDFSNYEGTVEWVKWLLKQISEK
;
A
#
# COMPACT_ATOMS: atom_id res chain seq x y z
N MET A 1 -12.54 -25.78 -0.72
CA MET A 1 -12.51 -24.32 -1.01
C MET A 1 -12.21 -24.16 -2.49
N LYS A 2 -13.16 -23.64 -3.27
CA LYS A 2 -12.94 -23.29 -4.68
C LYS A 2 -11.89 -22.16 -4.76
N GLY A 3 -11.18 -22.09 -5.88
CA GLY A 3 -9.89 -21.43 -6.09
C GLY A 3 -9.72 -20.03 -5.52
N ARG A 4 -8.46 -19.66 -5.30
CA ARG A 4 -8.03 -18.41 -4.67
C ARG A 4 -8.55 -17.20 -5.47
N GLU A 5 -9.56 -16.50 -4.97
CA GLU A 5 -10.14 -15.31 -5.62
C GLU A 5 -9.33 -14.05 -5.27
N PHE A 6 -8.04 -14.01 -5.63
CA PHE A 6 -7.16 -12.89 -5.30
C PHE A 6 -7.60 -11.56 -5.91
N GLU A 7 -8.30 -11.60 -7.04
CA GLU A 7 -8.87 -10.40 -7.68
C GLU A 7 -9.76 -9.57 -6.77
N LYS A 8 -10.46 -10.18 -5.81
CA LYS A 8 -11.29 -9.44 -4.85
C LYS A 8 -10.47 -8.55 -3.92
N GLY A 9 -9.20 -8.88 -3.71
CA GLY A 9 -8.24 -8.09 -2.96
C GLY A 9 -7.32 -7.24 -3.83
N ALA A 10 -7.59 -7.13 -5.14
CA ALA A 10 -6.76 -6.34 -6.03
C ALA A 10 -6.94 -4.83 -5.78
N VAL A 11 -5.80 -4.16 -5.64
CA VAL A 11 -5.67 -2.71 -5.48
C VAL A 11 -4.81 -2.21 -6.63
N TYR A 12 -5.41 -1.40 -7.48
CA TYR A 12 -4.75 -0.80 -8.64
C TYR A 12 -4.24 0.59 -8.26
N VAL A 13 -2.92 0.73 -8.18
CA VAL A 13 -2.29 2.01 -7.89
C VAL A 13 -2.49 2.94 -9.08
N GLN A 14 -3.02 4.14 -8.81
CA GLN A 14 -3.25 5.15 -9.84
C GLN A 14 -1.95 5.89 -10.21
N PRO A 15 -1.81 6.38 -11.45
CA PRO A 15 -0.69 7.20 -11.86
C PRO A 15 -0.47 8.42 -10.93
N GLY A 16 0.79 8.76 -10.66
CA GLY A 16 1.14 9.89 -9.81
C GLY A 16 1.01 9.64 -8.31
N ASN A 17 0.89 8.38 -7.88
CA ASN A 17 0.93 8.01 -6.48
C ASN A 17 2.29 8.37 -5.85
N GLU A 18 2.27 8.84 -4.60
CA GLU A 18 3.47 9.31 -3.90
C GLU A 18 4.43 8.17 -3.50
N VAL A 19 3.90 6.97 -3.28
CA VAL A 19 4.64 5.83 -2.70
C VAL A 19 4.94 4.76 -3.74
N PHE A 20 3.94 4.38 -4.53
CA PHE A 20 4.00 3.24 -5.44
C PHE A 20 3.93 3.69 -6.90
N SER A 21 4.59 2.97 -7.81
CA SER A 21 4.33 3.08 -9.24
C SER A 21 2.98 2.44 -9.62
N GLU A 22 2.62 2.43 -10.91
CA GLU A 22 1.39 1.80 -11.42
C GLU A 22 1.44 0.28 -11.27
N LEU A 23 1.14 -0.20 -10.06
CA LEU A 23 1.21 -1.60 -9.65
C LEU A 23 -0.18 -2.18 -9.38
N LYS A 24 -0.31 -3.49 -9.60
CA LYS A 24 -1.42 -4.30 -9.09
C LYS A 24 -0.99 -4.96 -7.78
N LEU A 25 -1.49 -4.45 -6.66
CA LEU A 25 -1.18 -4.97 -5.32
C LEU A 25 -2.33 -5.84 -4.82
N TYR A 26 -2.02 -6.87 -4.05
CA TYR A 26 -2.98 -7.67 -3.31
C TYR A 26 -3.03 -7.22 -1.86
N MET A 27 -4.23 -6.93 -1.35
CA MET A 27 -4.48 -6.62 0.06
C MET A 27 -5.65 -7.46 0.54
N LYS A 28 -5.49 -8.09 1.71
CA LYS A 28 -6.47 -9.03 2.24
C LYS A 28 -7.29 -8.33 3.32
N GLU A 29 -8.56 -8.11 3.02
CA GLU A 29 -9.54 -7.56 3.99
C GLU A 29 -9.13 -6.17 4.52
N VAL A 30 -9.11 -5.18 3.62
CA VAL A 30 -8.74 -3.80 3.94
C VAL A 30 -9.82 -3.06 4.76
N SER A 31 -9.37 -2.28 5.73
CA SER A 31 -10.17 -1.29 6.45
C SER A 31 -10.07 0.09 5.80
N THR A 32 -11.17 0.84 5.79
CA THR A 32 -11.18 2.21 5.28
C THR A 32 -10.58 3.19 6.29
N ILE A 33 -9.91 4.23 5.82
CA ILE A 33 -9.32 5.30 6.63
C ILE A 33 -10.05 6.62 6.33
N THR A 34 -10.51 7.32 7.37
CA THR A 34 -10.94 8.72 7.24
C THR A 34 -9.74 9.65 7.46
N ALA A 35 -9.14 10.15 6.38
CA ALA A 35 -8.04 11.12 6.46
C ALA A 35 -8.56 12.53 6.74
N LYS A 36 -7.96 13.21 7.73
CA LYS A 36 -8.20 14.63 8.04
C LYS A 36 -6.87 15.36 8.08
N ALA A 37 -6.86 16.63 7.69
CA ALA A 37 -5.66 17.45 7.74
C ALA A 37 -4.97 17.37 9.13
N PRO A 38 -3.64 17.18 9.20
CA PRO A 38 -2.68 17.25 8.08
C PRO A 38 -2.51 15.95 7.27
N ALA A 39 -3.22 14.87 7.60
CA ALA A 39 -3.16 13.63 6.84
C ALA A 39 -3.82 13.76 5.48
N LYS A 40 -3.20 13.16 4.47
CA LYS A 40 -3.69 13.12 3.09
C LYS A 40 -3.86 11.67 2.67
N PRO A 41 -4.96 11.33 1.98
CA PRO A 41 -5.11 10.01 1.39
C PRO A 41 -4.06 9.80 0.29
N PHE A 42 -3.46 8.61 0.24
CA PHE A 42 -2.49 8.25 -0.81
C PHE A 42 -2.84 6.95 -1.54
N LEU A 43 -3.72 6.10 -0.99
CA LEU A 43 -4.09 4.84 -1.62
C LEU A 43 -5.59 4.59 -1.46
N TYR A 44 -6.18 4.01 -2.51
CA TYR A 44 -7.61 3.79 -2.62
C TYR A 44 -7.91 2.38 -3.12
N ALA A 45 -8.99 1.79 -2.60
CA ALA A 45 -9.60 0.58 -3.14
C ALA A 45 -11.10 0.81 -3.27
N GLN A 46 -11.68 0.50 -4.44
CA GLN A 46 -13.10 0.70 -4.71
C GLN A 46 -13.59 2.11 -4.32
N ASN A 47 -12.80 3.14 -4.67
CA ASN A 47 -13.01 4.56 -4.36
C ASN A 47 -13.03 4.92 -2.86
N GLN A 48 -12.69 3.99 -1.97
CA GLN A 48 -12.51 4.24 -0.55
C GLN A 48 -11.03 4.45 -0.23
N VAL A 49 -10.74 5.38 0.67
CA VAL A 49 -9.37 5.60 1.17
C VAL A 49 -8.97 4.41 2.03
N ILE A 50 -7.85 3.77 1.70
CA ILE A 50 -7.26 2.66 2.46
C ILE A 50 -5.83 2.95 2.91
N GLY A 51 -5.28 4.12 2.55
CA GLY A 51 -3.97 4.55 2.98
C GLY A 51 -3.92 6.06 3.17
N ALA A 52 -3.25 6.52 4.24
CA ALA A 52 -3.01 7.93 4.51
C ALA A 52 -1.55 8.21 4.93
N ILE A 53 -1.05 9.38 4.55
CA ILE A 53 0.27 9.89 4.95
C ILE A 53 0.09 11.24 5.64
N ALA A 54 0.89 11.50 6.68
CA ALA A 54 0.95 12.79 7.35
C ALA A 54 2.39 13.18 7.71
N LYS A 55 2.69 14.48 7.72
CA LYS A 55 3.88 15.03 8.37
C LYS A 55 3.48 15.52 9.76
N VAL A 56 4.19 15.07 10.78
CA VAL A 56 3.94 15.45 12.19
C VAL A 56 5.27 15.84 12.81
N GLY A 57 5.46 17.15 13.04
CA GLY A 57 6.75 17.69 13.45
C GLY A 57 7.84 17.37 12.41
N LYS A 58 8.91 16.69 12.85
CA LYS A 58 9.99 16.21 11.97
C LYS A 58 9.74 14.79 11.41
N GLY A 59 8.64 14.15 11.81
CA GLY A 59 8.34 12.76 11.48
C GLY A 59 7.38 12.61 10.31
N THR A 60 7.39 11.39 9.74
CA THR A 60 6.44 10.97 8.71
C THR A 60 5.60 9.81 9.26
N VAL A 61 4.29 9.94 9.16
CA VAL A 61 3.33 8.88 9.49
C VAL A 61 2.84 8.27 8.20
N PHE A 62 2.93 6.95 8.10
CA PHE A 62 2.35 6.13 7.05
C PHE A 62 1.33 5.18 7.69
N ALA A 63 0.10 5.21 7.20
CA ALA A 63 -0.97 4.34 7.68
C ALA A 63 -1.60 3.59 6.49
N LEU A 64 -1.72 2.28 6.62
CA LEU A 64 -2.36 1.39 5.65
C LEU A 64 -3.47 0.60 6.36
N GLY A 65 -4.62 0.49 5.71
CA GLY A 65 -5.81 -0.19 6.23
C GLY A 65 -5.75 -1.72 6.11
N ASP A 66 -4.67 -2.25 5.56
CA ASP A 66 -4.34 -3.68 5.55
C ASP A 66 -3.33 -3.94 6.69
N PRO A 67 -3.47 -5.05 7.45
CA PRO A 67 -2.50 -5.44 8.49
C PRO A 67 -1.09 -5.80 7.95
N TRP A 68 -0.87 -5.57 6.66
CA TRP A 68 0.34 -5.01 6.06
C TRP A 68 1.24 -6.05 5.37
N CYS A 69 0.72 -6.55 4.24
CA CYS A 69 1.44 -7.35 3.26
C CYS A 69 2.14 -8.56 3.90
N TYR A 70 1.35 -9.55 4.27
CA TYR A 70 1.88 -10.79 4.83
C TYR A 70 2.99 -11.40 3.94
N ASN A 71 3.98 -12.03 4.57
CA ASN A 71 5.12 -12.65 3.90
C ASN A 71 4.69 -13.54 2.72
N GLU A 72 3.60 -14.28 2.88
CA GLU A 72 3.05 -15.15 1.83
C GLU A 72 2.61 -14.42 0.55
N TYR A 73 2.34 -13.12 0.62
CA TYR A 73 1.93 -12.28 -0.49
C TYR A 73 3.08 -11.39 -0.99
N ILE A 74 4.20 -11.31 -0.27
CA ILE A 74 5.40 -10.57 -0.69
C ILE A 74 6.41 -11.48 -1.38
N ASP A 75 6.57 -12.73 -0.94
CA ASP A 75 7.63 -13.62 -1.43
C ASP A 75 7.36 -14.24 -2.82
N GLY A 76 6.23 -13.89 -3.44
CA GLY A 76 5.83 -14.35 -4.77
C GLY A 76 5.35 -15.80 -4.83
N LYS A 77 5.27 -16.54 -3.72
CA LYS A 77 4.92 -17.98 -3.76
C LYS A 77 3.42 -18.26 -3.77
N LYS A 78 2.59 -17.33 -3.29
CA LYS A 78 1.13 -17.54 -3.14
C LYS A 78 0.30 -16.81 -4.18
N LEU A 79 0.74 -15.64 -4.61
CA LEU A 79 0.08 -14.82 -5.62
C LEU A 79 0.42 -15.31 -7.03
N THR A 80 -0.46 -14.98 -7.97
CA THR A 80 -0.19 -15.13 -9.40
C THR A 80 0.82 -14.06 -9.87
N GLU A 81 1.50 -14.33 -10.98
CA GLU A 81 2.60 -13.48 -11.50
C GLU A 81 2.17 -12.05 -11.85
N ASP A 82 0.87 -11.80 -11.99
CA ASP A 82 0.30 -10.49 -12.30
C ASP A 82 0.20 -9.54 -11.08
N PHE A 83 0.53 -10.01 -9.87
CA PHE A 83 0.60 -9.16 -8.68
C PHE A 83 2.03 -8.73 -8.34
N SER A 84 2.21 -7.44 -8.06
CA SER A 84 3.51 -6.79 -7.85
C SER A 84 3.81 -6.47 -6.39
N ASN A 85 3.30 -7.26 -5.43
CA ASN A 85 3.48 -7.00 -3.99
C ASN A 85 4.95 -6.93 -3.54
N TYR A 86 5.83 -7.75 -4.12
CA TYR A 86 7.27 -7.68 -3.84
C TYR A 86 7.84 -6.31 -4.24
N GLU A 87 7.57 -5.90 -5.48
CA GLU A 87 8.01 -4.62 -6.02
C GLU A 87 7.44 -3.45 -5.21
N GLY A 88 6.14 -3.48 -4.90
CA GLY A 88 5.51 -2.47 -4.05
C GLY A 88 6.17 -2.37 -2.67
N THR A 89 6.57 -3.51 -2.09
CA THR A 89 7.32 -3.52 -0.82
C THR A 89 8.68 -2.83 -0.97
N VAL A 90 9.41 -3.10 -2.06
CA VAL A 90 10.69 -2.45 -2.36
C VAL A 90 10.53 -0.93 -2.53
N GLU A 91 9.51 -0.50 -3.29
CA GLU A 91 9.22 0.92 -3.52
C GLU A 91 8.86 1.64 -2.22
N TRP A 92 8.03 1.01 -1.39
CA TRP A 92 7.63 1.60 -0.12
C TRP A 92 8.80 1.74 0.86
N VAL A 93 9.69 0.75 0.94
CA VAL A 93 10.94 0.88 1.74
C VAL A 93 11.82 2.01 1.20
N LYS A 94 12.01 2.09 -0.12
CA LYS A 94 12.75 3.20 -0.76
C LYS A 94 12.11 4.55 -0.46
N TRP A 95 10.78 4.62 -0.46
CA TRP A 95 10.03 5.83 -0.14
C TRP A 95 10.26 6.23 1.33
N LEU A 96 10.13 5.29 2.28
CA LEU A 96 10.37 5.53 3.71
C LEU A 96 11.79 6.05 3.98
N LEU A 97 12.80 5.48 3.32
CA LEU A 97 14.19 5.93 3.43
C LEU A 97 14.43 7.35 2.90
N LYS A 98 13.54 7.89 2.06
CA LYS A 98 13.58 9.30 1.62
C LYS A 98 12.85 10.24 2.57
N GLN A 99 12.09 9.71 3.54
CA GLN A 99 11.30 10.52 4.48
C GLN A 99 12.08 10.94 5.73
N ILE A 100 13.29 10.41 5.91
CA ILE A 100 14.20 10.79 6.99
C ILE A 100 15.04 12.00 6.53
N SER A 101 15.24 12.97 7.42
CA SER A 101 16.19 14.06 7.17
C SER A 101 17.62 13.51 7.16
N GLU A 102 18.44 13.93 6.20
CA GLU A 102 19.89 13.72 6.28
C GLU A 102 20.42 14.32 7.59
N LYS A 103 21.33 13.60 8.24
CA LYS A 103 21.94 13.99 9.52
C LYS A 103 23.00 15.07 9.32
#